data_AF-A0A7W1LI38-F1
#
_entry.id   AF-A0A7W1LI38-F1
#
_cell.length_a   1.000
_cell.length_b   1.000
_cell.length_c   1.000
_cell.angle_alpha   90.00
_cell.angle_beta   90.00
_cell.angle_gamma   90.00
#
_symmetry.space_group_name_H-M   'P 1'
#
loop_
_entity.id
_entity.type
_entity.pdbx_description
1 polymer ?
#
loop_
_entity_poly.entity_id
_entity_poly.type
_entity_poly.pdbx_seq_one_letter_code
_entity_poly.pdbx_strand_id
1 'polypeptide(L)' 'EQMARLHRLAHRVIWVNPHKGREGYQPLTRGMAAALPYVDSFVSGHSLAAFEELAEEIADA' A
#
# COMPACT_ATOMS: atom_id res chain seq x y z
N GLU A 1 10.48 -11.40 -8.11
CA GLU A 1 10.82 -12.48 -7.14
C GLU A 1 10.69 -12.04 -5.69
N GLN A 2 11.36 -10.96 -5.25
CA GLN A 2 11.35 -10.55 -3.84
C GLN A 2 9.96 -10.16 -3.32
N MET A 3 9.20 -9.36 -4.07
CA MET A 3 7.82 -8.99 -3.69
C MET A 3 6.88 -10.19 -3.61
N ALA A 4 6.99 -11.14 -4.56
CA ALA A 4 6.22 -12.38 -4.52
C ALA A 4 6.56 -13.23 -3.29
N ARG A 5 7.84 -13.26 -2.87
CA ARG A 5 8.26 -13.94 -1.65
C ARG A 5 7.73 -13.23 -0.40
N LEU A 6 7.80 -11.90 -0.36
CA LEU A 6 7.26 -11.10 0.74
C LEU A 6 5.76 -11.36 0.93
N HIS A 7 4.98 -11.29 -0.15
CA HIS A 7 3.54 -11.51 -0.12
C HIS A 7 3.14 -12.91 0.37
N ARG A 8 3.94 -13.95 0.11
CA ARG A 8 3.69 -15.30 0.65
C ARG A 8 4.07 -15.48 2.12
N LEU A 9 4.93 -14.61 2.66
CA LEU A 9 5.45 -14.73 4.02
C LEU A 9 4.76 -13.77 5.00
N ALA A 10 4.29 -12.64 4.49
CA ALA A 10 3.52 -11.69 5.29
C ALA A 10 2.09 -12.19 5.45
N HIS A 11 1.47 -11.83 6.57
CA HIS A 11 0.04 -12.00 6.77
C HIS A 11 -0.77 -11.14 5.79
N ARG A 12 -0.42 -9.84 5.71
CA ARG A 12 -0.84 -8.91 4.64
C ARG A 12 0.30 -7.92 4.37
N VAL A 13 0.43 -7.48 3.12
CA VAL A 13 1.36 -6.43 2.66
C VAL A 13 0.55 -5.15 2.44
N ILE A 14 0.56 -4.25 3.41
CA ILE A 14 -0.08 -2.94 3.33
C ILE A 14 0.98 -1.90 2.94
N TRP A 15 0.77 -1.20 1.83
CA TRP A 15 1.63 -0.11 1.41
C TRP A 15 0.95 1.25 1.62
N VAL A 16 1.45 1.97 2.62
CA VAL A 16 1.07 3.35 2.91
C VAL A 16 1.91 4.31 2.06
N ASN A 17 1.25 5.14 1.26
CA ASN A 17 1.94 6.08 0.39
C ASN A 17 1.27 7.48 0.46
N PRO A 18 1.98 8.51 0.95
CA PRO A 18 1.40 9.86 1.08
C PRO A 18 1.06 10.48 -0.28
N HIS A 19 1.70 10.06 -1.37
CA HIS A 19 1.37 10.55 -2.70
C HIS A 19 0.01 10.04 -3.21
N LYS A 20 -0.49 8.90 -2.70
CA LYS A 20 -1.81 8.36 -3.08
C LYS A 20 -2.95 9.33 -2.75
N GLY A 21 -2.78 10.19 -1.73
CA GLY A 21 -3.77 11.21 -1.37
C GLY A 21 -3.88 12.36 -2.36
N ARG A 22 -2.97 12.47 -3.33
CA ARG A 22 -3.00 13.54 -4.33
C ARG A 22 -3.93 13.16 -5.46
N GLU A 23 -4.81 14.09 -5.85
CA GLU A 23 -5.67 13.93 -7.00
C GLU A 23 -4.84 13.61 -8.27
N GLY A 24 -5.28 12.63 -9.06
CA GLY A 24 -4.60 12.21 -10.28
C GLY A 24 -3.30 11.43 -10.07
N TYR A 25 -2.91 11.10 -8.84
CA TYR A 25 -1.72 10.30 -8.59
C TYR A 25 -1.84 8.90 -9.20
N GLN A 26 -0.80 8.50 -9.95
CA GLN A 26 -0.68 7.16 -10.51
C GLN A 26 0.73 6.60 -10.19
N PRO A 27 0.84 5.35 -9.70
CA PRO A 27 2.12 4.70 -9.38
C PRO A 27 2.84 4.16 -10.63
N LEU A 28 3.11 5.04 -11.61
CA LEU A 28 3.62 4.66 -12.94
C LEU A 28 5.09 4.26 -12.97
N THR A 29 5.87 4.63 -11.96
CA THR A 29 7.28 4.27 -11.88
C THR A 29 7.41 2.76 -11.90
N ARG A 30 8.28 2.24 -12.77
CA ARG A 30 8.44 0.79 -13.04
C ARG A 30 8.53 -0.07 -11.77
N GLY A 31 9.29 0.38 -10.77
CA GLY A 31 9.44 -0.35 -9.49
C GLY A 31 8.13 -0.44 -8.70
N MET A 32 7.34 0.64 -8.69
CA MET A 32 6.04 0.67 -8.02
C MET A 32 5.05 -0.22 -8.76
N ALA A 33 4.91 -0.03 -10.08
CA ALA A 33 4.04 -0.84 -10.93
C ALA A 33 4.34 -2.35 -10.82
N ALA A 34 5.62 -2.72 -10.72
CA ALA A 34 6.04 -4.11 -10.53
C ALA A 34 5.74 -4.68 -9.12
N ALA A 35 5.63 -3.81 -8.10
CA ALA A 35 5.34 -4.21 -6.74
C ALA A 35 3.84 -4.35 -6.46
N LEU A 36 2.99 -3.53 -7.11
CA LEU A 36 1.54 -3.47 -6.86
C LEU A 36 0.80 -4.81 -6.92
N PRO A 37 1.11 -5.75 -7.84
CA PRO A 37 0.43 -7.06 -7.86
C PRO A 37 0.64 -7.92 -6.60
N TYR A 38 1.57 -7.54 -5.72
CA TYR A 38 1.93 -8.26 -4.50
C TYR A 38 1.59 -7.48 -3.23
N VAL A 39 0.80 -6.39 -3.36
CA VAL A 39 0.36 -5.53 -2.26
C VAL A 39 -1.12 -5.78 -2.03
N ASP A 40 -1.48 -6.15 -0.81
CA ASP A 40 -2.86 -6.47 -0.42
C ASP A 40 -3.71 -5.21 -0.26
N SER A 41 -3.12 -4.14 0.26
CA SER A 41 -3.80 -2.84 0.36
C SER A 41 -2.83 -1.70 0.05
N PHE A 42 -3.24 -0.80 -0.83
CA PHE A 42 -2.50 0.39 -1.19
C PHE A 42 -3.26 1.61 -0.70
N VAL A 43 -2.85 2.17 0.43
CA VAL A 43 -3.57 3.22 1.17
C VAL A 43 -2.80 4.52 1.25
N SER A 44 -3.53 5.59 1.58
CA SER A 44 -2.92 6.91 1.70
C SER A 44 -2.33 7.12 3.09
N GLY A 45 -1.38 8.05 3.22
CA GLY A 45 -0.77 8.41 4.51
C GLY A 45 -0.52 9.91 4.61
N HIS A 46 -1.41 10.72 4.04
CA HIS A 46 -1.22 12.16 3.84
C HIS A 46 -1.95 13.05 4.87
N SER A 47 -2.74 12.45 5.76
CA SER A 47 -3.56 13.16 6.74
C SER A 47 -3.84 12.27 7.96
N LEU A 48 -4.34 12.85 9.05
CA LEU A 48 -4.74 12.07 10.23
C LEU A 48 -5.88 11.09 9.91
N ALA A 49 -6.87 11.52 9.13
CA ALA A 49 -7.95 10.65 8.64
C ALA A 49 -7.40 9.44 7.86
N ALA A 50 -6.38 9.64 7.02
CA ALA A 50 -5.74 8.53 6.31
C ALA A 50 -5.00 7.55 7.27
N PHE A 51 -4.54 8.03 8.42
CA PHE A 51 -3.98 7.15 9.46
C PHE A 51 -5.06 6.39 10.24
N GLU A 52 -6.26 6.98 10.41
CA GLU A 52 -7.42 6.26 10.97
C GLU A 52 -7.84 5.12 10.04
N GLU A 53 -7.98 5.37 8.73
CA GLU A 53 -8.24 4.33 7.72
C GLU A 53 -7.15 3.23 7.72
N LEU A 54 -5.87 3.62 7.87
CA LEU A 54 -4.78 2.65 8.00
C LEU A 54 -4.90 1.81 9.28
N ALA A 55 -5.30 2.41 10.40
CA ALA A 55 -5.46 1.68 11.65
C ALA A 55 -6.58 0.64 11.54
N GLU A 56 -7.68 0.97 10.84
CA GLU A 56 -8.77 0.03 10.52
C GLU A 56 -8.25 -1.13 9.64
N GLU A 57 -7.53 -0.83 8.56
CA GLU A 57 -6.96 -1.86 7.67
C GLU A 57 -5.97 -2.81 8.37
N ILE A 58 -5.22 -2.30 9.36
CA ILE A 58 -4.34 -3.12 10.20
C ILE A 58 -5.15 -3.96 11.18
N ALA A 59 -6.22 -3.42 11.75
CA ALA A 59 -7.09 -4.15 12.68
C ALA A 59 -7.85 -5.30 11.97
N ASP A 60 -8.21 -5.10 10.71
CA ASP A 60 -8.89 -6.08 9.85
C ASP A 60 -7.96 -7.08 9.16
N ALA A 61 -6.64 -6.90 9.32
CA ALA A 61 -5.64 -7.81 8.76
C ALA A 61 -5.60 -9.13 9.53
#